data_AF-A0A249PHU5-F1
#
_entry.id   AF-A0A249PHU5-F1
#
_cell.length_a   1.000
_cell.length_b   1.000
_cell.length_c   1.000
_cell.angle_alpha   90.00
_cell.angle_beta   90.00
_cell.angle_gamma   90.00
#
_symmetry.space_group_name_H-M   'P 1'
#
loop_
_entity.id
_entity.type
_entity.pdbx_description
1 polymer ?
#
loop_
_entity_poly.entity_id
_entity_poly.type
_entity_poly.pdbx_seq_one_letter_code
_entity_poly.pdbx_strand_id
1 'polypeptide(L)'
;MTNFLPELYEGHAPITLQTLFRDALEAYDDWEEDMPEPIVTFEGKVLPISAVFEWMRPCTDIMPANMIGIVTDRLKKPWRGSGPLDEMTFSTAARVMSILVRRRLMRFGRGSIEAFFDRFIPSQRPGREG
;
A
#
# COMPACT_ATOMS: atom_id res chain seq x y z
N MET A 1 -17.95 -1.80 11.87
CA MET A 1 -16.89 -1.69 10.86
C MET A 1 -17.43 -0.78 9.78
N THR A 2 -16.86 0.41 9.64
CA THR A 2 -17.23 1.34 8.57
C THR A 2 -16.62 0.82 7.27
N ASN A 3 -17.44 0.27 6.37
CA ASN A 3 -17.00 -0.14 5.04
C ASN A 3 -16.58 1.11 4.26
N PHE A 4 -15.28 1.41 4.27
CA PHE A 4 -14.73 2.55 3.54
C PHE A 4 -14.61 2.27 2.05
N LEU A 5 -14.48 0.99 1.68
CA LEU A 5 -14.30 0.49 0.33
C LEU A 5 -15.48 -0.39 -0.11
N PRO A 6 -15.74 -0.49 -1.44
CA PRO A 6 -16.73 -1.40 -1.99
C PRO A 6 -16.49 -2.85 -1.54
N GLU A 7 -17.56 -3.60 -1.33
CA GLU A 7 -17.44 -5.04 -1.05
C GLU A 7 -17.01 -5.79 -2.32
N LEU A 8 -16.25 -6.88 -2.13
CA LEU A 8 -15.97 -7.82 -3.20
C LEU A 8 -17.23 -8.62 -3.49
N TYR A 9 -17.61 -8.73 -4.76
CA TYR A 9 -18.75 -9.54 -5.17
C TYR A 9 -18.24 -10.91 -5.61
N GLU A 10 -18.58 -11.98 -4.88
CA GLU A 10 -18.11 -13.35 -5.15
C GLU A 10 -16.58 -13.50 -5.23
N GLY A 11 -15.82 -12.64 -4.52
CA GLY A 11 -14.36 -12.62 -4.57
C GLY A 11 -13.78 -11.79 -5.70
N HIS A 12 -14.63 -11.15 -6.52
CA HIS A 12 -14.22 -10.27 -7.60
C HIS A 12 -14.25 -8.80 -7.15
N ALA A 13 -13.18 -8.08 -7.51
CA ALA A 13 -13.06 -6.66 -7.25
C ALA A 13 -13.68 -5.86 -8.41
N PRO A 14 -14.55 -4.87 -8.16
CA PRO A 14 -14.93 -3.91 -9.18
C PRO A 14 -13.70 -3.19 -9.73
N ILE A 15 -13.79 -2.71 -10.96
CA ILE A 15 -12.70 -2.00 -11.66
C ILE A 15 -12.10 -0.86 -10.82
N THR A 16 -12.94 -0.17 -10.05
CA THR A 16 -12.53 0.93 -9.16
C THR A 16 -11.59 0.48 -8.06
N LEU A 17 -11.79 -0.73 -7.49
CA LEU A 17 -10.87 -1.33 -6.51
C LEU A 17 -9.58 -1.82 -7.17
N GLN A 18 -9.66 -2.33 -8.40
CA GLN A 18 -8.47 -2.74 -9.15
C GLN A 18 -7.57 -1.52 -9.46
N THR A 19 -8.16 -0.39 -9.86
CA THR A 19 -7.46 0.88 -10.04
C THR A 19 -6.87 1.37 -8.72
N LEU A 20 -7.65 1.37 -7.63
CA LEU A 20 -7.14 1.78 -6.32
C LEU A 20 -5.95 0.92 -5.85
N PHE A 21 -5.99 -0.39 -6.12
CA PHE A 21 -4.88 -1.28 -5.80
C PHE A 21 -3.63 -0.94 -6.61
N ARG A 22 -3.78 -0.59 -7.89
CA ARG A 22 -2.68 -0.09 -8.71
C ARG A 22 -2.09 1.20 -8.15
N ASP A 23 -2.93 2.17 -7.81
CA ASP A 23 -2.48 3.45 -7.24
C ASP A 23 -1.71 3.21 -5.92
N ALA A 24 -2.15 2.24 -5.11
CA ALA A 24 -1.44 1.85 -3.89
C ALA A 24 -0.09 1.17 -4.18
N LEU A 25 0.03 0.39 -5.27
CA LEU A 25 1.30 -0.18 -5.70
C LEU A 25 2.29 0.89 -6.16
N GLU A 26 1.82 1.89 -6.91
CA GLU A 26 2.61 3.02 -7.39
C GLU A 26 3.04 3.90 -6.21
N ALA A 27 2.12 4.25 -5.31
CA ALA A 27 2.43 5.00 -4.09
C ALA A 27 3.42 4.29 -3.16
N TYR A 28 3.41 2.94 -3.13
CA TYR A 28 4.44 2.18 -2.42
C TYR A 28 5.81 2.30 -3.11
N ASP A 29 5.84 2.36 -4.45
CA ASP A 29 7.08 2.43 -5.23
C ASP A 29 7.80 3.75 -4.98
N ASP A 30 7.03 4.84 -5.02
CA ASP A 30 7.49 6.21 -4.76
C ASP A 30 7.73 6.48 -3.27
N TRP A 31 7.40 5.54 -2.39
CA TRP A 31 7.61 5.72 -0.96
C TRP A 31 9.11 5.74 -0.67
N GLU A 32 9.59 6.84 -0.10
CA GLU A 32 10.98 7.00 0.35
C GLU A 32 11.23 6.38 1.74
N GLU A 33 12.50 6.07 2.06
CA GLU A 33 12.86 5.70 3.44
C GLU A 33 12.64 6.92 4.38
N ASP A 34 12.27 6.66 5.63
CA ASP A 34 11.96 7.68 6.64
C ASP A 34 10.73 8.58 6.40
N MET A 35 9.90 8.24 5.41
CA MET A 35 8.60 8.89 5.21
C MET A 35 7.46 8.10 5.89
N PRO A 36 6.39 8.77 6.36
CA PRO A 36 5.20 8.10 6.86
C PRO A 36 4.53 7.27 5.75
N GLU A 37 3.62 6.38 6.15
CA GLU A 37 2.89 5.54 5.20
C GLU A 37 2.18 6.38 4.12
N PRO A 38 2.33 6.03 2.83
CA PRO A 38 1.59 6.67 1.75
C PRO A 38 0.09 6.49 1.91
N ILE A 39 -0.63 7.52 1.47
CA ILE A 39 -2.08 7.55 1.44
C ILE A 39 -2.56 7.67 0.00
N VAL A 40 -3.65 6.98 -0.32
CA VAL A 40 -4.34 7.05 -1.60
C VAL A 40 -5.75 7.58 -1.39
N THR A 41 -6.34 8.15 -2.45
CA THR A 41 -7.69 8.71 -2.41
C THR A 41 -8.68 7.82 -3.16
N PHE A 42 -9.82 7.56 -2.54
CA PHE A 42 -10.91 6.80 -3.14
C PHE A 42 -12.24 7.48 -2.83
N GLU A 43 -12.96 7.95 -3.85
CA GLU A 43 -14.26 8.63 -3.71
C GLU A 43 -14.25 9.75 -2.64
N GLY A 44 -13.18 10.57 -2.62
CA GLY A 44 -12.99 11.66 -1.67
C GLY A 44 -12.55 11.24 -0.27
N LYS A 45 -12.34 9.94 -0.02
CA LYS A 45 -11.78 9.41 1.22
C LYS A 45 -10.28 9.20 1.08
N VAL A 46 -9.54 9.41 2.15
CA VAL A 46 -8.10 9.16 2.22
C VAL A 46 -7.85 7.88 2.99
N LEU A 47 -7.09 6.95 2.42
CA LEU A 47 -6.83 5.62 2.98
C LEU A 47 -5.32 5.32 2.94
N PRO A 48 -4.73 4.74 4.00
CA PRO A 48 -3.37 4.23 3.93
C PRO A 48 -3.29 3.03 2.98
N ILE A 49 -2.16 2.88 2.28
CA ILE A 49 -1.98 1.78 1.32
C ILE A 49 -2.09 0.39 1.97
N SER A 50 -1.71 0.23 3.23
CA SER A 50 -1.91 -1.01 4.00
C SER A 50 -3.37 -1.43 4.08
N ALA A 51 -4.29 -0.48 4.24
CA ALA A 51 -5.72 -0.77 4.31
C ALA A 51 -6.25 -1.26 2.95
N VAL A 52 -5.76 -0.69 1.85
CA VAL A 52 -6.10 -1.14 0.49
C VAL A 52 -5.62 -2.57 0.26
N PHE A 53 -4.37 -2.88 0.63
CA PHE A 53 -3.85 -4.23 0.50
C PHE A 53 -4.61 -5.23 1.38
N GLU A 54 -4.91 -4.89 2.64
CA GLU A 54 -5.71 -5.76 3.51
C GLU A 54 -7.11 -6.02 2.96
N TRP A 55 -7.76 -4.99 2.39
CA TRP A 55 -9.08 -5.12 1.79
C TRP A 55 -9.10 -6.06 0.58
N MET A 56 -8.01 -6.10 -0.20
CA MET A 56 -7.90 -6.91 -1.41
C MET A 56 -7.43 -8.34 -1.15
N ARG A 57 -7.17 -8.73 0.10
CA ARG A 57 -6.77 -10.12 0.45
C ARG A 57 -7.77 -11.21 0.10
N PRO A 58 -9.11 -11.00 0.08
CA PRO A 58 -10.05 -12.01 -0.37
C PRO A 58 -10.22 -12.05 -1.89
N CYS A 59 -9.60 -11.12 -2.64
CA CYS A 59 -9.83 -10.98 -4.07
C CYS A 59 -9.20 -12.14 -4.87
N THR A 60 -10.03 -12.95 -5.52
CA THR A 60 -9.62 -14.12 -6.30
C THR A 60 -9.30 -13.79 -7.75
N ASP A 61 -9.50 -12.54 -8.18
CA ASP A 61 -9.16 -12.10 -9.51
C ASP A 61 -7.67 -12.29 -9.82
N ILE A 62 -7.41 -12.67 -11.07
CA ILE A 62 -6.07 -12.70 -11.64
C ILE A 62 -5.59 -11.26 -11.81
N MET A 63 -4.37 -10.99 -11.35
CA MET A 63 -3.78 -9.67 -11.46
C MET A 63 -3.27 -9.43 -12.90
N PRO A 64 -3.57 -8.26 -13.50
CA PRO A 64 -3.07 -7.91 -14.82
C PRO A 64 -1.54 -7.92 -14.90
N ALA A 65 -0.99 -8.41 -16.02
CA ALA A 65 0.46 -8.58 -16.20
C ALA A 65 1.28 -7.30 -16.01
N ASN A 66 0.74 -6.13 -16.38
CA ASN A 66 1.39 -4.84 -16.17
C ASN A 66 1.58 -4.47 -14.69
N MET A 67 0.80 -5.04 -13.78
CA MET A 67 0.91 -4.83 -12.33
C MET A 67 1.80 -5.89 -11.66
N ILE A 68 1.96 -7.07 -12.28
CA ILE A 68 2.80 -8.16 -11.76
C ILE A 68 4.25 -7.70 -11.62
N GLY A 69 4.78 -6.98 -12.62
CA GLY A 69 6.14 -6.44 -12.60
C GLY A 69 6.44 -5.62 -11.34
N ILE A 70 5.52 -4.70 -10.99
CA ILE A 70 5.64 -3.81 -9.83
C ILE A 70 5.78 -4.60 -8.51
N VAL A 71 5.12 -5.75 -8.40
CA VAL A 71 5.20 -6.60 -7.21
C VAL A 71 6.44 -7.48 -7.25
N THR A 72 6.76 -8.08 -8.40
CA THR A 72 7.87 -9.03 -8.53
C THR A 72 9.24 -8.37 -8.42
N ASP A 73 9.40 -7.12 -8.87
CA ASP A 73 10.65 -6.37 -8.78
C ASP A 73 11.12 -6.17 -7.33
N ARG A 74 10.18 -6.25 -6.38
CA ARG A 74 10.44 -6.11 -4.92
C ARG A 74 10.80 -7.43 -4.26
N LEU A 75 10.64 -8.56 -4.95
CA LEU A 75 10.94 -9.88 -4.42
C LEU A 75 12.42 -10.22 -4.65
N LYS A 76 13.18 -10.39 -3.56
CA LYS A 76 14.59 -10.81 -3.61
C LYS A 76 14.81 -12.20 -4.23
N LYS A 77 13.76 -13.02 -4.32
CA LYS A 77 13.80 -14.31 -5.00
C LYS A 77 12.88 -14.20 -6.22
N PRO A 78 13.32 -14.67 -7.40
CA PRO A 78 12.46 -14.71 -8.57
C PRO A 78 11.20 -15.49 -8.19
N TRP A 79 10.04 -14.88 -8.46
CA TRP A 79 8.77 -15.57 -8.32
C TRP A 79 8.83 -16.82 -9.21
N ARG A 80 8.74 -18.00 -8.59
CA ARG A 80 8.67 -19.28 -9.30
C ARG A 80 7.27 -19.85 -9.08
N GLY A 81 6.31 -19.42 -9.91
CA GLY A 81 5.06 -20.14 -10.05
C GLY A 81 5.34 -21.46 -10.76
N SER A 82 5.03 -22.58 -10.12
CA SER A 82 5.27 -23.89 -10.73
C SER A 82 4.05 -24.27 -11.60
N GLY A 83 3.93 -23.69 -12.81
CA GLY A 83 2.93 -24.15 -13.78
C GLY A 83 2.64 -23.20 -14.95
N PRO A 84 1.83 -23.63 -15.95
CA PRO A 84 1.50 -22.87 -17.15
C PRO A 84 0.68 -21.58 -16.91
N LEU A 85 0.33 -21.34 -15.65
CA LEU A 85 -0.49 -20.27 -15.09
C LEU A 85 0.37 -19.48 -14.09
N ASP A 86 1.38 -18.74 -14.58
CA ASP A 86 2.16 -17.78 -13.77
C ASP A 86 1.30 -16.55 -13.35
N GLU A 87 0.01 -16.79 -13.13
CA GLU A 87 -1.04 -15.84 -12.83
C GLU A 87 -1.04 -15.55 -11.34
N MET A 88 -0.37 -14.46 -10.96
CA MET A 88 -0.49 -13.91 -9.61
C MET A 88 -1.91 -13.36 -9.43
N THR A 89 -2.63 -13.79 -8.40
CA THR A 89 -3.92 -13.18 -8.04
C THR A 89 -3.73 -11.90 -7.24
N PHE A 90 -4.73 -11.01 -7.25
CA PHE A 90 -4.76 -9.84 -6.38
C PHE A 90 -4.61 -10.23 -4.91
N SER A 91 -5.24 -11.32 -4.44
CA SER A 91 -5.03 -11.84 -3.08
C SER A 91 -3.57 -12.15 -2.78
N THR A 92 -2.85 -12.77 -3.73
CA THR A 92 -1.44 -13.12 -3.55
C THR A 92 -0.58 -11.87 -3.46
N ALA A 93 -0.76 -10.94 -4.41
CA ALA A 93 -0.08 -9.65 -4.41
C ALA A 93 -0.36 -8.85 -3.13
N ALA A 94 -1.63 -8.76 -2.71
CA ALA A 94 -2.07 -8.09 -1.50
C ALA A 94 -1.34 -8.62 -0.25
N ARG A 95 -1.26 -9.96 -0.11
CA ARG A 95 -0.55 -10.59 1.01
C ARG A 95 0.94 -10.26 1.02
N VAL A 96 1.59 -10.30 -0.14
CA VAL A 96 3.01 -9.94 -0.28
C VAL A 96 3.20 -8.47 0.10
N MET A 97 2.39 -7.58 -0.45
CA MET A 97 2.49 -6.14 -0.21
C MET A 97 2.20 -5.76 1.23
N SER A 98 1.21 -6.36 1.90
CA SER A 98 0.97 -6.17 3.35
C SER A 98 2.22 -6.48 4.19
N ILE A 99 2.96 -7.54 3.83
CA ILE A 99 4.21 -7.89 4.53
C ILE A 99 5.29 -6.84 4.27
N LEU A 100 5.44 -6.38 3.03
CA LEU A 100 6.43 -5.38 2.65
C LEU A 100 6.17 -4.03 3.32
N VAL A 101 4.92 -3.55 3.30
CA VAL A 101 4.49 -2.34 4.03
C VAL A 101 4.79 -2.48 5.52
N ARG A 102 4.37 -3.58 6.16
CA ARG A 102 4.62 -3.79 7.58
C ARG A 102 6.11 -3.82 7.93
N ARG A 103 6.94 -4.44 7.10
CA ARG A 103 8.40 -4.43 7.28
C ARG A 103 8.98 -3.03 7.18
N ARG A 104 8.48 -2.22 6.24
CA ARG A 104 8.93 -0.83 6.08
C ARG A 104 8.50 0.04 7.25
N LEU A 105 7.25 -0.06 7.70
CA LEU A 105 6.74 0.63 8.89
C LEU A 105 7.51 0.26 10.16
N MET A 106 7.88 -1.01 10.32
CA MET A 106 8.72 -1.45 11.46
C MET A 106 10.14 -0.88 11.41
N ARG A 107 10.69 -0.64 10.22
CA ARG A 107 11.97 0.06 10.06
C ARG A 107 11.83 1.55 10.42
N PHE A 108 10.75 2.18 9.97
CA PHE A 108 10.40 3.55 10.33
C PHE A 108 10.28 3.70 11.87
N GLY A 109 9.42 2.91 12.52
CA GLY A 109 9.17 3.00 13.96
C GLY A 109 10.37 2.69 14.88
N ARG A 110 11.48 2.15 14.36
CA ARG A 110 12.74 2.00 15.11
C ARG A 110 13.59 3.29 15.16
N GLY A 111 13.24 4.34 14.41
CA GLY A 111 14.00 5.60 14.36
C GLY A 111 13.19 6.90 14.26
N SER A 112 11.85 6.88 14.26
CA SER A 112 11.10 7.98 13.65
C SER A 112 10.09 8.76 14.51
N ILE A 113 10.00 8.55 15.84
CA ILE A 113 9.12 9.42 16.65
C ILE A 113 9.65 10.87 16.60
N GLU A 114 10.96 11.07 16.72
CA GLU A 114 11.58 12.40 16.67
C GLU A 114 11.50 13.03 15.27
N ALA A 115 11.73 12.26 14.19
CA ALA A 115 11.62 12.74 12.82
C ALA A 115 10.18 13.10 12.40
N PHE A 116 9.18 12.42 12.97
CA PHE A 116 7.76 12.69 12.73
C PHE A 116 7.34 14.06 13.31
N PHE A 117 7.78 14.38 14.52
CA PHE A 117 7.41 15.64 15.20
C PHE A 117 8.04 16.87 14.51
N ASP A 118 9.29 16.77 14.07
CA ASP A 118 10.01 17.90 13.45
C ASP A 118 9.46 18.31 12.07
N ARG A 119 8.84 17.37 11.34
CA ARG A 119 8.38 17.61 9.95
C ARG A 119 6.91 18.03 9.85
N PHE A 120 6.09 17.66 10.83
CA PHE A 120 4.64 17.93 10.81
C PHE A 120 4.18 18.98 11.83
N ILE A 121 5.01 19.34 12.82
CA ILE A 121 4.74 20.50 13.68
C ILE A 121 5.59 21.67 13.17
N PRO A 122 5.05 22.62 12.41
CA PRO A 122 5.74 23.89 12.21
C PRO A 122 5.98 24.49 13.59
N SER A 123 7.25 24.64 13.98
CA SER A 123 7.62 25.36 15.19
C SER A 123 6.87 26.70 15.21
N GLN A 124 5.83 26.79 16.04
CA GLN A 124 5.26 28.07 16.45
C GLN A 124 6.37 28.74 17.26
N ARG A 125 7.26 29.47 16.56
CA ARG A 125 8.17 30.40 17.21
C ARG A 125 7.27 31.48 17.82
N PRO A 126 7.13 31.60 19.15
CA PRO A 126 6.52 32.79 19.68
C PRO A 126 7.42 33.97 19.30
N GLY A 127 6.86 34.88 18.51
CA GLY A 127 7.48 36.15 18.18
C GLY A 127 7.96 36.81 19.46
N ARG A 128 9.26 37.06 19.52
CA ARG A 128 9.88 37.87 20.56
C ARG A 128 9.92 39.29 20.04
N GLU A 129 8.87 40.04 20.32
CA GLU A 129 8.76 41.49 20.19
C GLU A 129 7.93 41.92 21.42
N GLY A 130 8.30 42.85 22.28
CA GLY A 130 9.42 43.77 22.43
C GLY A 130 9.13 44.53 23.73
#